data_AF-A0A4R7YST6-F1
#
_entry.id   AF-A0A4R7YST6-F1
#
_cell.length_a   1.000
_cell.length_b   1.000
_cell.length_c   1.000
_cell.angle_alpha   90.00
_cell.angle_beta   90.00
_cell.angle_gamma   90.00
#
_symmetry.space_group_name_H-M   'P 1'
#
loop_
_entity.id
_entity.type
_entity.pdbx_description
1 polymer ?
#
loop_
_entity_poly.entity_id
_entity_poly.type
_entity_poly.pdbx_seq_one_letter_code
_entity_poly.pdbx_strand_id
1 'polypeptide(L)' 'MIDSFQAEWTDAQWEAVYYYEKEGTYQKAAEKLNIAFQNVEKRCKAAKWKEVELAEKTINNLIKDFILVEGE' A
#
# COMPACT_ATOMS: atom_id res chain seq x y z
N MET A 1 -5.26 -10.33 8.82
CA MET A 1 -6.11 -9.14 9.12
C MET A 1 -6.04 -8.15 7.97
N ILE A 2 -4.83 -7.84 7.46
CA ILE A 2 -4.64 -7.13 6.18
C ILE A 2 -5.23 -7.92 5.00
N ASP A 3 -5.12 -9.25 5.03
CA ASP A 3 -5.64 -10.14 3.98
C ASP A 3 -7.15 -9.97 3.75
N SER A 4 -7.91 -9.62 4.79
CA SER A 4 -9.35 -9.39 4.68
C SER A 4 -9.68 -8.08 3.94
N PHE A 5 -8.84 -7.05 4.08
CA PHE A 5 -9.01 -5.80 3.31
C PHE A 5 -8.62 -6.02 1.85
N GLN A 6 -7.52 -6.71 1.63
CA GLN A 6 -6.98 -7.01 0.31
C GLN A 6 -7.89 -7.96 -0.49
N ALA A 7 -8.58 -8.90 0.17
CA ALA A 7 -9.53 -9.81 -0.47
C ALA A 7 -10.76 -9.10 -1.08
N GLU A 8 -11.11 -7.91 -0.59
CA GLU A 8 -12.22 -7.12 -1.13
C GLU A 8 -11.80 -6.18 -2.26
N TRP A 9 -10.50 -6.11 -2.57
CA TRP A 9 -10.02 -5.23 -3.63
C TRP A 9 -10.36 -5.76 -5.01
N THR A 10 -10.83 -4.86 -5.85
CA THR A 10 -10.98 -5.12 -7.28
C THR A 10 -9.62 -5.18 -7.97
N ASP A 11 -9.53 -5.83 -9.13
CA ASP A 11 -8.30 -5.88 -9.94
C ASP A 11 -7.72 -4.50 -10.21
N ALA A 12 -8.59 -3.52 -10.49
CA ALA A 12 -8.17 -2.13 -10.71
C ALA A 12 -7.56 -1.47 -9.48
N GLN A 13 -8.00 -1.85 -8.28
CA GLN A 13 -7.42 -1.37 -7.01
C GLN A 13 -6.08 -2.07 -6.75
N TRP A 14 -5.99 -3.38 -6.97
CA TRP A 14 -4.75 -4.14 -6.91
C TRP A 14 -3.67 -3.57 -7.82
N GLU A 15 -3.98 -3.35 -9.09
CA GLU A 15 -3.06 -2.75 -10.06
C GLU A 15 -2.59 -1.35 -9.63
N ALA A 16 -3.52 -0.51 -9.17
CA ALA A 16 -3.17 0.85 -8.74
C ALA A 16 -2.23 0.84 -7.54
N VAL A 17 -2.48 -0.02 -6.54
CA VAL A 17 -1.61 -0.18 -5.38
C VAL A 17 -0.24 -0.72 -5.80
N TYR A 18 -0.21 -1.79 -6.59
CA TYR A 18 1.03 -2.40 -7.07
C TYR A 18 1.95 -1.39 -7.78
N TYR A 19 1.43 -0.63 -8.75
CA TYR A 19 2.25 0.36 -9.46
C TYR A 19 2.57 1.57 -8.59
N TYR A 20 1.69 1.97 -7.68
CA TYR A 20 2.01 3.04 -6.73
C TYR A 20 3.18 2.66 -5.82
N GLU A 21 3.17 1.46 -5.23
CA GLU A 21 4.27 0.96 -4.40
C GLU A 21 5.59 0.91 -5.16
N LYS A 22 5.55 0.41 -6.41
CA LYS A 22 6.74 0.23 -7.23
C LYS A 22 7.35 1.56 -7.70
N GLU A 23 6.52 2.52 -8.07
CA GLU A 23 6.96 3.76 -8.72
C GLU A 23 7.09 4.95 -7.75
N GLY A 24 6.44 4.87 -6.59
CA GLY A 24 6.50 5.83 -5.50
C GLY A 24 5.62 7.08 -5.65
N THR A 25 5.01 7.31 -6.81
CA THR A 25 4.09 8.44 -7.03
C THR A 25 2.88 8.05 -7.86
N TYR A 26 1.75 8.73 -7.65
CA TYR A 26 0.54 8.49 -8.45
C TYR A 26 0.74 8.82 -9.92
N GLN A 27 1.56 9.83 -10.24
CA GLN A 27 1.87 10.22 -11.61
C GLN A 27 2.61 9.09 -12.36
N LYS A 28 3.67 8.54 -11.77
CA LYS A 28 4.44 7.47 -12.42
C LYS A 28 3.62 6.17 -12.52
N ALA A 29 2.83 5.84 -11.50
CA ALA A 29 1.90 4.71 -11.57
C ALA A 29 0.86 4.89 -12.69
N ALA A 30 0.38 6.13 -12.88
CA ALA A 30 -0.58 6.46 -13.93
C ALA A 30 0.02 6.31 -15.34
N GLU A 31 1.30 6.64 -15.52
CA GLU A 31 2.04 6.38 -16.75
C GLU A 31 2.13 4.88 -17.06
N LYS A 32 2.35 4.03 -16.05
CA LYS A 32 2.36 2.56 -16.23
C LYS A 32 0.99 1.98 -16.59
N LEU A 33 -0.07 2.55 -16.01
CA LEU A 33 -1.44 2.10 -16.21
C LEU A 33 -2.16 2.77 -17.39
N ASN A 34 -1.52 3.74 -18.04
CA ASN A 34 -2.10 4.56 -19.11
C ASN A 34 -3.48 5.16 -18.74
N ILE A 35 -3.56 5.75 -17.54
CA ILE A 35 -4.77 6.42 -17.03
C ILE A 35 -4.43 7.79 -16.44
N ALA A 36 -5.44 8.60 -16.12
CA ALA A 36 -5.24 9.85 -15.40
C ALA A 36 -4.78 9.59 -13.95
N PHE A 37 -3.85 10.40 -13.42
CA PHE A 37 -3.31 10.19 -12.06
C PHE A 37 -4.37 10.24 -10.96
N GLN A 38 -5.43 11.03 -11.14
CA GLN A 38 -6.55 11.11 -10.21
C GLN A 38 -7.29 9.78 -10.09
N ASN A 39 -7.26 8.94 -11.13
CA ASN A 39 -7.87 7.61 -11.07
C ASN A 39 -7.02 6.66 -10.24
N VAL A 40 -5.68 6.75 -10.31
CA VAL A 40 -4.77 6.01 -9.43
C VAL A 40 -5.02 6.41 -7.97
N GLU A 41 -5.03 7.71 -7.68
CA GLU A 41 -5.31 8.22 -6.33
C GLU A 41 -6.65 7.70 -5.79
N LYS A 42 -7.72 7.79 -6.57
CA LYS A 42 -9.05 7.29 -6.18
C LYS A 42 -9.04 5.80 -5.90
N ARG A 43 -8.36 5.00 -6.72
CA ARG A 43 -8.26 3.54 -6.56
C ARG A 43 -7.47 3.18 -5.29
N CYS A 44 -6.30 3.80 -5.07
CA CYS A 44 -5.52 3.59 -3.85
C CYS A 44 -6.28 4.03 -2.59
N LYS A 45 -7.07 5.12 -2.68
CA LYS A 45 -7.93 5.57 -1.58
C LYS A 45 -9.08 4.60 -1.31
N ALA A 46 -9.75 4.09 -2.36
CA ALA A 46 -10.81 3.09 -2.22
C ALA A 46 -10.29 1.78 -1.61
N ALA A 47 -9.05 1.43 -1.92
CA ALA A 47 -8.31 0.32 -1.33
C ALA A 47 -7.88 0.54 0.14
N LYS A 48 -8.03 1.76 0.68
CA LYS A 48 -7.51 2.15 2.02
C LYS A 48 -6.01 1.86 2.15
N TRP A 49 -5.26 2.06 1.08
CA TRP A 49 -3.85 1.66 1.03
C TRP A 49 -2.99 2.38 2.07
N LYS A 50 -3.26 3.66 2.35
CA LYS A 50 -2.49 4.42 3.34
C LYS A 50 -2.64 3.85 4.75
N GLU A 51 -3.83 3.38 5.09
CA GLU A 51 -4.12 2.75 6.36
C GLU A 51 -3.43 1.39 6.48
N VAL A 52 -3.43 0.60 5.40
CA VAL A 52 -2.70 -0.68 5.32
C VAL A 52 -1.19 -0.45 5.46
N GLU A 53 -0.62 0.45 4.66
CA GLU A 53 0.80 0.77 4.68
C GLU A 53 1.25 1.28 6.07
N LEU A 54 0.43 2.12 6.71
CA LEU A 54 0.70 2.59 8.07
C LEU A 54 0.71 1.41 9.07
N ALA A 55 -0.30 0.54 9.01
CA ALA A 55 -0.38 -0.62 9.89
C ALA A 55 0.85 -1.53 9.72
N GLU A 56 1.27 -1.80 8.48
CA GLU A 56 2.46 -2.59 8.18
C GLU A 56 3.74 -1.95 8.73
N LYS A 57 3.92 -0.64 8.52
CA LYS A 57 5.08 0.10 9.06
C LYS A 57 5.09 0.08 10.58
N THR A 58 3.95 0.28 11.23
CA THR A 58 3.82 0.23 12.70
C THR A 58 4.17 -1.14 13.24
N ILE A 59 3.63 -2.21 12.66
CA ILE A 59 3.93 -3.59 13.09
C ILE A 59 5.42 -3.89 12.90
N ASN A 60 6.00 -3.53 11.75
CA ASN A 60 7.42 -3.73 11.49
C ASN A 60 8.31 -2.98 12.51
N ASN A 61 7.93 -1.78 12.91
CA ASN A 61 8.67 -1.04 13.93
C ASN A 61 8.55 -1.70 15.31
N LEU A 62 7.35 -2.11 15.72
CA LEU A 62 7.15 -2.82 16.99
C LEU A 62 7.96 -4.12 17.05
N ILE A 63 8.00 -4.88 15.95
CA ILE A 63 8.80 -6.11 15.86
C ILE A 63 10.30 -5.80 15.97
N LYS A 64 10.79 -4.76 15.27
CA LYS A 64 12.20 -4.36 15.37
C LYS A 64 12.57 -3.95 16.79
N ASP A 65 11.72 -3.14 17.43
CA ASP A 65 11.94 -2.70 18.80
C ASP A 65 11.97 -3.89 19.76
N PHE A 66 11.07 -4.86 19.58
CA PHE A 66 11.04 -6.06 20.42
C PHE A 66 12.26 -6.98 20.22
N ILE A 67 12.67 -7.22 18.97
CA ILE A 67 13.82 -8.08 18.64
C ILE A 67 15.15 -7.45 19.09
N LEU A 68 15.26 -6.12 19.05
CA LEU A 68 16.46 -5.42 19.52
C LEU A 68 16.60 -5.38 21.05
N VAL A 69 15.51 -5.60 21.80
CA VAL A 69 15.51 -5.58 23.27
C VAL A 69 15.89 -6.94 23.89
N GLU A 70 15.67 -8.07 23.20
CA GLU A 70 16.07 -9.40 23.71
C GLU A 70 17.51 -9.80 23.34
N GLY A 71 18.27 -8.90 22.71
CA GLY A 71 19.65 -9.12 22.29
C GLY A 71 20.74 -8.54 23.21
N GLU A 72 20.38 -7.88 24.31
CA GLU A 72 21.29 -7.30 25.32
C GLU A 72 21.30 -8.06 26.65
#